data_AF-A0A1S3Z2T6-F1
#
_entry.id   AF-A0A1S3Z2T6-F1
#
_cell.length_a   1.000
_cell.length_b   1.000
_cell.length_c   1.000
_cell.angle_alpha   90.00
_cell.angle_beta   90.00
_cell.angle_gamma   90.00
#
_symmetry.space_group_name_H-M   'P 1'
#
loop_
_entity.id
_entity.type
_entity.pdbx_description
1 polymer ?
#
loop_
_entity_poly.entity_id
_entity_poly.type
_entity_poly.pdbx_seq_one_letter_code
_entity_poly.pdbx_strand_id
1 'polypeptide(L)'
;MVKRHATVNRTWTMTSNIVESLNAVTKEARELQIFDLLEYMRTFLERWTKEKLLKAKGTFTYLGYKFNKELEKNSTLSQKLRVRASTDHIHTAIDGVMWYIVCLESKKCSCDQFQLDQLSCPHALAALRHRNETYENYCSPYYTRESMLRTYEMYHLLFTTPVK
;
A
#
# COMPACT_ATOMS: atom_id res chain seq x y z
N MET A 1 -12.15 14.04 -24.93
CA MET A 1 -11.20 14.88 -24.17
C MET A 1 -11.79 15.12 -22.79
N VAL A 2 -11.34 14.42 -21.74
CA VAL A 2 -11.45 14.89 -20.34
C VAL A 2 -10.22 14.35 -19.61
N LYS A 3 -9.26 15.24 -19.37
CA LYS A 3 -8.21 15.07 -18.37
C LYS A 3 -8.91 14.95 -17.01
N ARG A 4 -8.89 13.78 -16.37
CA ARG A 4 -9.05 13.73 -14.91
C ARG A 4 -7.69 14.09 -14.30
N HIS A 5 -7.38 15.38 -14.33
CA HIS A 5 -6.40 15.94 -13.42
C HIS A 5 -7.07 16.10 -12.06
N ALA A 6 -6.81 15.16 -11.15
CA ALA A 6 -6.66 15.56 -9.76
C ALA A 6 -5.18 15.93 -9.59
N THR A 7 -4.80 17.15 -9.99
CA THR A 7 -3.49 17.73 -9.66
C THR A 7 -3.49 18.23 -8.21
N VAL A 8 -4.04 17.44 -7.28
CA VAL A 8 -3.66 17.66 -5.89
C VAL A 8 -2.30 17.00 -5.78
N ASN A 9 -1.28 17.82 -5.50
CA ASN A 9 0.08 17.36 -5.37
C ASN A 9 0.07 16.25 -4.30
N ARG A 10 0.22 14.97 -4.72
CA ARG A 10 -0.08 13.80 -3.88
C ARG A 10 0.73 13.84 -2.58
N THR A 11 1.92 14.41 -2.66
CA THR A 11 2.79 14.77 -1.54
C THR A 11 2.07 15.64 -0.51
N TRP A 12 1.43 16.75 -0.92
CA TRP A 12 0.69 17.65 -0.03
C TRP A 12 -0.51 16.98 0.65
N THR A 13 -1.30 16.20 -0.10
CA THR A 13 -2.42 15.44 0.51
C THR A 13 -1.92 14.41 1.51
N MET A 14 -0.83 13.71 1.20
CA MET A 14 -0.23 12.76 2.13
C MET A 14 0.31 13.47 3.38
N THR A 15 0.95 14.64 3.24
CA THR A 15 1.45 15.43 4.37
C THR A 15 0.31 15.93 5.25
N SER A 16 -0.79 16.47 4.69
CA SER A 16 -1.95 16.92 5.45
C SER A 16 -2.59 15.78 6.23
N ASN A 17 -2.81 14.63 5.59
CA ASN A 17 -3.41 13.46 6.24
C ASN A 17 -2.55 12.93 7.40
N ILE A 18 -1.22 12.96 7.26
CA ILE A 18 -0.30 12.58 8.35
C ILE A 18 -0.41 13.57 9.51
N VAL A 19 -0.39 14.88 9.23
CA VAL A 19 -0.52 15.94 10.24
C VAL A 19 -1.86 15.83 10.96
N GLU A 20 -2.96 15.66 10.24
CA GLU A 20 -4.30 15.51 10.82
C GLU A 20 -4.41 14.27 11.70
N SER A 21 -3.90 13.12 11.24
CA SER A 21 -3.90 11.88 12.02
C SER A 21 -3.06 12.01 13.29
N LEU A 22 -1.89 12.65 13.20
CA LEU A 22 -1.03 12.85 14.37
C LEU A 22 -1.64 13.86 15.34
N ASN A 23 -2.26 14.92 14.82
CA ASN A 23 -2.98 15.91 15.62
C ASN A 23 -4.16 15.26 16.37
N ALA A 24 -4.89 14.35 15.74
CA ALA A 24 -6.00 13.63 16.37
C ALA A 24 -5.52 12.75 17.53
N VAL A 25 -4.42 12.01 17.34
CA VAL A 25 -3.85 11.12 18.37
C VAL A 25 -3.23 11.91 19.53
N THR A 26 -2.58 13.04 19.23
CA THR A 26 -1.85 13.83 20.24
C THR A 26 -2.69 14.92 20.90
N LYS A 27 -3.97 15.06 20.53
CA LYS A 27 -4.82 16.18 20.95
C LYS A 27 -4.83 16.39 22.46
N GLU A 28 -5.07 15.33 23.22
CA GLU A 28 -5.16 15.38 24.69
C GLU A 28 -3.78 15.40 25.36
N ALA A 29 -2.74 14.92 24.67
CA ALA A 29 -1.38 14.90 25.21
C ALA A 29 -0.67 16.26 25.12
N ARG A 30 -1.19 17.23 24.34
CA ARG A 30 -0.57 18.56 24.16
C ARG A 30 -0.60 19.46 25.38
N GLU A 31 -1.52 19.18 26.30
CA GLU A 31 -1.63 19.91 27.56
C GLU A 31 -0.69 19.36 28.64
N LEU A 32 -0.01 18.25 28.35
CA LEU A 32 0.95 17.61 29.25
C LEU A 32 2.29 18.36 29.28
N GLN A 33 3.02 18.21 30.37
CA GLN A 33 4.41 18.66 30.42
C GLN A 33 5.26 17.90 29.38
N ILE A 34 6.37 18.51 28.95
CA ILE A 34 7.22 17.97 27.87
C ILE A 34 7.61 16.50 28.15
N PHE A 35 7.92 16.17 29.40
CA PHE A 35 8.27 14.81 29.80
C PHE A 35 7.11 13.82 29.60
N ASP A 36 5.92 14.16 30.09
CA ASP A 36 4.72 13.33 29.99
C ASP A 36 4.28 13.13 28.53
N LEU A 37 4.43 14.16 27.68
CA LEU A 37 4.19 14.06 26.25
C LEU A 37 5.15 13.07 25.57
N LEU A 38 6.44 13.09 25.94
CA LEU A 38 7.43 12.15 25.39
C LEU A 38 7.14 10.71 25.81
N GLU A 39 6.78 10.47 27.07
CA GLU A 39 6.42 9.13 27.54
C GLU A 39 5.10 8.64 26.90
N TYR A 40 4.13 9.54 26.71
CA TYR A 40 2.92 9.24 25.95
C TYR A 40 3.25 8.82 24.51
N MET A 41 4.13 9.55 23.81
CA MET A 41 4.53 9.20 22.45
C MET A 41 5.27 7.86 22.40
N ARG A 42 6.18 7.60 23.36
CA ARG A 42 6.92 6.32 23.47
C ARG A 42 5.96 5.14 23.65
N THR A 43 5.08 5.20 24.64
CA THR A 43 4.10 4.14 24.93
C THR A 43 3.10 3.94 23.78
N PHE A 44 2.69 5.02 23.12
CA PHE A 44 1.87 4.96 21.92
C PHE A 44 2.56 4.20 20.79
N LEU A 45 3.81 4.55 20.46
CA LEU A 45 4.59 3.90 19.40
C LEU A 45 4.88 2.43 19.72
N GLU A 46 5.19 2.11 20.97
CA GLU A 46 5.38 0.73 21.42
C GLU A 46 4.12 -0.13 21.22
N ARG A 47 2.97 0.36 21.70
CA ARG A 47 1.69 -0.34 21.56
C ARG A 47 1.34 -0.52 20.09
N TRP A 48 1.45 0.55 19.30
CA TRP A 48 1.17 0.51 17.87
C TRP A 48 2.07 -0.48 17.13
N THR A 49 3.37 -0.49 17.43
CA THR A 49 4.34 -1.43 16.85
C THR A 49 4.00 -2.87 17.21
N LYS A 50 3.69 -3.16 18.48
CA LYS A 50 3.28 -4.50 18.95
C LYS A 50 2.03 -4.98 18.22
N GLU A 51 1.00 -4.14 18.08
CA GLU A 51 -0.21 -4.48 17.35
C GLU A 51 0.06 -4.80 15.87
N LYS A 52 0.92 -4.01 15.21
CA LYS A 52 1.29 -4.26 13.81
C LYS A 52 2.11 -5.54 13.65
N LEU A 53 3.03 -5.80 14.56
CA LEU A 53 3.83 -7.03 14.57
C LEU A 53 2.93 -8.27 14.73
N LEU A 54 2.00 -8.25 15.67
CA LEU A 54 1.05 -9.36 15.87
C LEU A 54 0.19 -9.60 14.63
N LYS A 55 -0.31 -8.53 13.98
CA LYS A 55 -1.05 -8.64 12.72
C LYS A 55 -0.20 -9.23 11.60
N ALA A 56 1.07 -8.82 11.47
CA ALA A 56 1.98 -9.37 10.48
C ALA A 56 2.29 -10.86 10.74
N LYS A 57 2.51 -11.24 12.00
CA LYS A 57 2.72 -12.65 12.41
C LYS A 57 1.52 -13.53 12.09
N GLY A 58 0.30 -13.03 12.34
CA GLY A 58 -0.96 -13.73 12.04
C GLY A 58 -1.41 -13.68 10.58
N THR A 59 -0.69 -12.97 9.69
CA THR A 59 -0.95 -12.99 8.25
C THR A 59 -0.22 -14.19 7.63
N PHE A 60 -0.85 -14.96 6.76
CA PHE A 60 -0.22 -16.12 6.08
C PHE A 60 -0.11 -15.95 4.55
N THR A 61 -0.54 -14.80 4.03
CA THR A 61 -0.43 -14.43 2.62
C THR A 61 0.93 -13.82 2.29
N TYR A 62 1.29 -13.79 0.99
CA TYR A 62 2.52 -13.17 0.52
C TYR A 62 2.60 -11.67 0.87
N LEU A 63 1.50 -10.94 0.60
CA LEU A 63 1.34 -9.55 1.01
C LEU A 63 0.81 -9.47 2.45
N GLY A 64 1.12 -8.38 3.14
CA GLY A 64 0.52 -8.06 4.43
C GLY A 64 -1.00 -7.89 4.32
N TYR A 65 -1.73 -8.21 5.39
CA TYR A 65 -3.20 -8.29 5.43
C TYR A 65 -3.94 -7.17 4.67
N LYS A 66 -3.57 -5.91 4.93
CA LYS A 66 -4.22 -4.74 4.30
C LYS A 66 -4.09 -4.77 2.77
N PHE A 67 -2.89 -5.03 2.27
CA PHE A 67 -2.60 -5.01 0.83
C PHE A 67 -3.11 -6.26 0.14
N ASN A 68 -3.09 -7.42 0.82
CA ASN A 68 -3.72 -8.62 0.31
C ASN A 68 -5.23 -8.40 0.09
N LYS A 69 -5.93 -7.80 1.07
CA LYS A 69 -7.36 -7.49 0.94
C LYS A 69 -7.66 -6.53 -0.21
N GLU A 70 -6.80 -5.53 -0.44
CA GLU A 70 -6.96 -4.62 -1.57
C GLU A 70 -6.70 -5.31 -2.90
N LEU A 71 -5.69 -6.16 -2.97
CA LEU A 71 -5.37 -6.95 -4.14
C LEU A 71 -6.49 -7.95 -4.47
N GLU A 72 -7.12 -8.58 -3.47
CA GLU A 72 -8.29 -9.45 -3.65
C GLU A 72 -9.46 -8.71 -4.31
N LYS A 73 -9.77 -7.48 -3.86
CA LYS A 73 -10.79 -6.64 -4.53
C LYS A 73 -10.40 -6.36 -5.97
N ASN A 74 -9.15 -5.96 -6.22
CA ASN A 74 -8.67 -5.69 -7.57
C ASN A 74 -8.75 -6.95 -8.44
N SER A 75 -8.46 -8.12 -7.87
CA SER A 75 -8.57 -9.41 -8.53
C SER A 75 -10.02 -9.70 -8.92
N THR A 76 -10.98 -9.52 -8.02
CA THR A 76 -12.41 -9.67 -8.32
C THR A 76 -12.86 -8.73 -9.44
N LEU A 77 -12.43 -7.47 -9.42
CA LEU A 77 -12.72 -6.51 -10.50
C LEU A 77 -12.11 -6.93 -11.83
N SER A 78 -10.87 -7.45 -11.80
CA SER A 78 -10.15 -7.89 -13.00
C SER A 78 -10.85 -9.02 -13.75
N GLN A 79 -11.65 -9.85 -13.07
CA GLN A 79 -12.33 -11.02 -13.67
C GLN A 79 -13.30 -10.62 -14.79
N LYS A 80 -13.87 -9.42 -14.70
CA LYS A 80 -14.84 -8.90 -15.68
C LYS A 80 -14.17 -8.24 -16.90
N LEU A 81 -12.86 -8.01 -16.82
CA LEU A 81 -12.11 -7.28 -17.84
C LEU A 81 -11.66 -8.21 -18.97
N ARG A 82 -11.81 -7.73 -20.21
CA ARG A 82 -11.23 -8.40 -21.39
C ARG A 82 -9.86 -7.79 -21.68
N VAL A 83 -8.93 -8.60 -22.15
CA VAL A 83 -7.57 -8.13 -22.46
C VAL A 83 -7.23 -8.46 -23.91
N ARG A 84 -6.54 -7.53 -24.57
CA ARG A 84 -5.89 -7.75 -25.86
C ARG A 84 -4.40 -7.47 -25.69
N ALA A 85 -3.55 -8.43 -26.00
CA ALA A 85 -2.11 -8.21 -26.06
C ALA A 85 -1.77 -7.39 -27.32
N SER A 86 -0.94 -6.35 -27.14
CA SER A 86 -0.36 -5.58 -28.24
C SER A 86 1.09 -6.01 -28.50
N THR A 87 1.83 -6.28 -27.42
CA THR A 87 3.17 -6.89 -27.42
C THR A 87 3.27 -7.83 -26.21
N ASP A 88 4.44 -8.43 -25.98
CA ASP A 88 4.68 -9.23 -24.78
C ASP A 88 4.44 -8.42 -23.49
N HIS A 89 4.83 -7.15 -23.44
CA HIS A 89 4.73 -6.36 -22.21
C HIS A 89 3.54 -5.40 -22.20
N ILE A 90 2.98 -5.05 -23.36
CA ILE A 90 1.90 -4.07 -23.52
C ILE A 90 0.57 -4.75 -23.77
N HIS A 91 -0.41 -4.43 -22.92
CA HIS A 91 -1.75 -4.98 -22.96
C HIS A 91 -2.78 -3.86 -22.93
N THR A 92 -3.87 -4.07 -23.65
CA THR A 92 -5.06 -3.22 -23.59
C THR A 92 -6.13 -3.95 -22.78
N ALA A 93 -6.45 -3.44 -21.59
CA ALA A 93 -7.56 -3.91 -20.76
C ALA A 93 -8.84 -3.14 -21.09
N ILE A 94 -9.92 -3.85 -21.40
CA ILE A 94 -11.21 -3.30 -21.78
C ILE A 94 -12.15 -3.41 -20.56
N ASP A 95 -12.62 -2.26 -20.10
CA ASP A 95 -13.55 -2.10 -18.97
C ASP A 95 -14.81 -1.37 -19.47
N GLY A 96 -15.81 -2.14 -19.89
CA GLY A 96 -17.00 -1.61 -20.56
C GLY A 96 -16.64 -0.91 -21.87
N VAL A 97 -16.88 0.40 -21.94
CA VAL A 97 -16.58 1.25 -23.10
C VAL A 97 -15.18 1.86 -23.06
N MET A 98 -14.49 1.76 -21.92
CA MET A 98 -13.16 2.33 -21.73
C MET A 98 -12.08 1.28 -22.00
N TRP A 99 -10.93 1.74 -22.46
CA TRP A 99 -9.73 0.92 -22.55
C TRP A 99 -8.57 1.55 -21.79
N TYR A 100 -7.75 0.69 -21.20
CA TYR A 100 -6.59 1.07 -20.43
C TYR A 100 -5.35 0.37 -20.96
N ILE A 101 -4.28 1.14 -21.13
CA ILE A 101 -2.99 0.61 -21.56
C ILE A 101 -2.23 0.20 -20.31
N VAL A 102 -1.77 -1.05 -20.27
CA VAL A 102 -0.98 -1.64 -19.20
C VAL A 102 0.37 -2.02 -19.79
N CYS A 103 1.46 -1.56 -19.17
CA CYS A 103 2.80 -2.03 -19.43
C CYS A 103 3.31 -2.77 -18.19
N LEU A 104 3.45 -4.09 -18.28
CA LEU A 104 3.85 -4.93 -17.16
C LEU A 104 5.33 -4.75 -16.79
N GLU A 105 6.20 -4.62 -17.79
CA GLU A 105 7.64 -4.40 -17.60
C GLU A 105 7.92 -3.12 -16.80
N SER A 106 7.31 -2.00 -17.21
CA SER A 106 7.47 -0.71 -16.51
C SER A 106 6.55 -0.54 -15.31
N LYS A 107 5.69 -1.53 -15.01
CA LYS A 107 4.68 -1.50 -13.93
C LYS A 107 3.78 -0.26 -13.99
N LYS A 108 3.31 0.10 -15.20
CA LYS A 108 2.48 1.29 -15.45
C LYS A 108 1.13 0.92 -16.03
N CYS A 109 0.12 1.71 -15.66
CA CYS A 109 -1.20 1.67 -16.27
C CYS A 109 -1.71 3.08 -16.52
N SER A 110 -2.45 3.28 -17.61
CA SER A 110 -3.11 4.56 -17.91
C SER A 110 -4.23 4.93 -16.92
N CYS A 111 -4.57 4.06 -15.97
CA CYS A 111 -5.44 4.39 -14.83
C CYS A 111 -4.70 5.06 -13.65
N ASP A 112 -3.38 5.20 -13.75
CA ASP A 112 -2.48 5.77 -12.75
C ASP A 112 -2.28 4.99 -11.44
N GLN A 113 -3.21 4.13 -11.05
CA GLN A 113 -3.15 3.38 -9.80
C GLN A 113 -1.93 2.45 -9.73
N PHE A 114 -1.56 1.78 -10.83
CA PHE A 114 -0.48 0.79 -10.79
C PHE A 114 0.86 1.40 -10.36
N GLN A 115 1.24 2.52 -10.99
CA GLN A 115 2.48 3.23 -10.66
C GLN A 115 2.40 3.99 -9.33
N LEU A 116 1.23 4.51 -8.98
CA LEU A 116 1.09 5.36 -7.79
C LEU A 116 0.95 4.56 -6.50
N ASP A 117 0.17 3.48 -6.54
CA ASP A 117 -0.03 2.62 -5.38
C ASP A 117 1.10 1.59 -5.27
N GLN A 118 1.87 1.37 -6.34
CA GLN A 118 2.87 0.29 -6.46
C GLN A 118 2.28 -1.09 -6.13
N LEU A 119 0.99 -1.25 -6.42
CA LEU A 119 0.20 -2.46 -6.26
C LEU A 119 -0.51 -2.71 -7.59
N SER A 120 -0.61 -3.97 -7.99
CA SER A 120 -1.31 -4.31 -9.23
C SER A 120 -2.78 -3.84 -9.18
N CYS A 121 -3.13 -2.91 -10.07
CA CYS A 121 -4.50 -2.46 -10.29
C CYS A 121 -5.33 -3.54 -11.00
N PRO A 122 -6.67 -3.41 -11.09
CA PRO A 122 -7.52 -4.40 -11.78
C PRO A 122 -7.09 -4.67 -13.22
N HIS A 123 -6.68 -3.64 -13.96
CA HIS A 123 -6.20 -3.76 -15.35
C HIS A 123 -4.89 -4.55 -15.43
N ALA A 124 -3.96 -4.29 -14.50
CA ALA A 124 -2.69 -5.01 -14.42
C ALA A 124 -2.91 -6.49 -14.09
N LEU A 125 -3.79 -6.79 -13.12
CA LEU A 125 -4.16 -8.16 -12.78
C LEU A 125 -4.84 -8.90 -13.94
N ALA A 126 -5.67 -8.20 -14.73
CA ALA A 126 -6.26 -8.78 -15.93
C ALA A 126 -5.18 -9.13 -16.97
N ALA A 127 -4.20 -8.25 -17.18
CA ALA A 127 -3.08 -8.51 -18.08
C ALA A 127 -2.18 -9.67 -17.60
N LEU A 128 -1.91 -9.75 -16.29
CA LEU A 128 -1.18 -10.86 -15.69
C LEU A 128 -1.91 -12.20 -15.86
N ARG A 129 -3.23 -12.21 -15.63
CA ARG A 129 -4.06 -13.39 -15.89
C ARG A 129 -3.98 -13.81 -17.35
N HIS A 130 -4.02 -12.86 -18.29
CA HIS A 130 -3.88 -13.14 -19.73
C HIS A 130 -2.52 -13.78 -20.06
N ARG A 131 -1.45 -13.46 -19.32
CA ARG A 131 -0.11 -14.08 -19.45
C ARG A 131 0.10 -15.32 -18.58
N ASN A 132 -0.89 -15.71 -17.78
CA ASN A 132 -0.75 -16.75 -16.76
C ASN A 132 0.42 -16.49 -15.79
N GLU A 133 0.67 -15.23 -15.47
CA GLU A 133 1.68 -14.80 -14.51
C GLU A 133 1.03 -14.40 -13.19
N THR A 134 1.78 -14.56 -12.10
CA THR A 134 1.33 -14.22 -10.75
C THR A 134 1.73 -12.79 -10.38
N TYR A 135 1.10 -12.22 -9.35
CA TYR A 135 1.21 -10.77 -9.05
C TYR A 135 2.43 -10.39 -8.20
N GLU A 136 3.14 -11.36 -7.63
CA GLU A 136 4.18 -11.15 -6.61
C GLU A 136 5.30 -10.26 -7.14
N ASN A 137 5.71 -10.44 -8.39
CA ASN A 137 6.74 -9.63 -9.05
C ASN A 137 6.27 -8.22 -9.44
N TYR A 138 4.96 -7.97 -9.35
CA TYR A 138 4.29 -6.76 -9.81
C TYR A 138 3.72 -5.93 -8.65
N CYS A 139 4.16 -6.21 -7.42
CA CYS A 139 3.82 -5.43 -6.23
C CYS A 139 5.10 -4.89 -5.58
N SER A 140 4.99 -3.81 -4.83
CA SER A 140 6.11 -3.25 -4.07
C SER A 140 6.57 -4.22 -2.99
N PRO A 141 7.90 -4.44 -2.82
CA PRO A 141 8.40 -5.30 -1.75
C PRO A 141 8.01 -4.80 -0.35
N TYR A 142 7.76 -3.50 -0.19
CA TYR A 142 7.29 -2.89 1.07
C TYR A 142 5.94 -3.44 1.56
N TYR A 143 5.15 -4.05 0.68
CA TYR A 143 3.85 -4.62 1.02
C TYR A 143 3.91 -6.09 1.40
N THR A 144 5.07 -6.73 1.26
CA THR A 144 5.25 -8.13 1.63
C THR A 144 5.11 -8.31 3.14
N ARG A 145 4.53 -9.45 3.54
CA ARG A 145 4.49 -9.87 4.94
C ARG A 145 5.89 -9.87 5.56
N GLU A 146 6.87 -10.36 4.82
CA GLU A 146 8.26 -10.43 5.25
C GLU A 146 8.83 -9.04 5.58
N SER A 147 8.65 -8.07 4.69
CA SER A 147 9.13 -6.70 4.93
C SER A 147 8.44 -6.05 6.12
N MET A 148 7.15 -6.31 6.33
CA MET A 148 6.44 -5.85 7.52
C MET A 148 7.01 -6.48 8.80
N LEU A 149 7.23 -7.79 8.82
CA LEU A 149 7.81 -8.48 9.98
C LEU A 149 9.18 -7.90 10.34
N ARG A 150 10.10 -7.85 9.36
CA ARG A 150 11.45 -7.28 9.56
C ARG A 150 11.38 -5.86 10.12
N THR A 151 10.49 -5.03 9.59
CA THR A 151 10.32 -3.64 10.03
C THR A 151 9.87 -3.59 11.49
N TYR A 152 8.77 -4.27 11.84
CA TYR A 152 8.20 -4.16 13.19
C TYR A 152 9.00 -4.93 14.25
N GLU A 153 9.74 -5.99 13.88
CA GLU A 153 10.69 -6.66 14.78
C GLU A 153 11.86 -5.75 15.12
N MET A 154 12.44 -5.06 14.13
CA MET A 154 13.49 -4.07 14.36
C MET A 154 13.03 -2.97 15.31
N TYR A 155 11.85 -2.38 15.08
CA TYR A 155 11.31 -1.36 15.99
C TYR A 155 11.04 -1.92 17.39
N HIS A 156 10.52 -3.15 17.49
CA HIS A 156 10.28 -3.77 18.79
C HIS A 156 11.58 -3.90 19.61
N LEU A 157 12.69 -4.27 18.97
CA LEU A 157 14.00 -4.34 19.63
C LEU A 157 14.49 -2.96 20.08
N LEU A 158 14.32 -1.92 19.25
CA LEU A 158 14.77 -0.56 19.59
C LEU A 158 14.09 0.05 20.82
N PHE A 159 12.83 -0.29 21.09
CA PHE A 159 12.09 0.24 22.25
C PHE A 159 12.17 -0.64 23.50
N THR A 160 12.65 -1.88 23.37
CA THR A 160 12.78 -2.83 24.49
C THR A 160 14.20 -2.91 25.06
N THR A 161 15.22 -2.42 24.35
CA THR A 161 16.56 -2.27 24.91
C THR A 161 16.59 -1.12 25.92
N PRO A 162 16.98 -1.35 27.18
CA PRO A 162 17.22 -0.27 28.12
C PRO A 162 18.30 0.66 27.55
N VAL A 163 18.04 1.96 27.55
CA VAL A 163 19.12 2.95 27.38
C VAL A 163 20.04 2.75 28.58
N LYS A 164 21.25 2.26 28.33
CA LYS A 164 22.30 2.18 29.34
C LYS A 164 22.86 3.56 29.65
#